data_AF-A0A8J7XXI5-F1
#
_entry.id   AF-A0A8J7XXI5-F1
#
_cell.length_a   1.000
_cell.length_b   1.000
_cell.length_c   1.000
_cell.angle_alpha   90.00
_cell.angle_beta   90.00
_cell.angle_gamma   90.00
#
_symmetry.space_group_name_H-M   'P 1'
#
loop_
_entity.id
_entity.type
_entity.pdbx_description
1 polymer ?
#
loop_
_entity_poly.entity_id
_entity_poly.type
_entity_poly.pdbx_seq_one_letter_code
_entity_poly.pdbx_strand_id
1 'polypeptide(L)'
;MGKEPPPPPLAELVKDDRKRVDVREMEKYAEIFFSIEYTILIYWKEHPKLKDKAVISAFKKLKYDFDSHKEQSLAGTISHSVKAMLAHMMVEQKRIYTYGEIISCVNLLKRIAKMHKAPHGRGYLYWVRTFFEGELPETTEEILEYILKYES
;
A
#
# COMPACT_ATOMS: atom_id res chain seq x y z
N MET A 1 19.65 -13.16 20.51
CA MET A 1 18.45 -12.93 19.68
C MET A 1 18.78 -13.39 18.28
N GLY A 2 18.13 -14.46 17.80
CA GLY A 2 18.29 -14.88 16.41
C GLY A 2 17.77 -13.78 15.50
N LYS A 3 18.54 -13.38 14.49
CA LYS A 3 17.98 -12.52 13.43
C LYS A 3 16.83 -13.28 12.80
N GLU A 4 15.67 -12.65 12.66
CA GLU A 4 14.61 -13.20 11.84
C GLU A 4 15.18 -13.48 10.44
N PRO A 5 14.88 -14.64 9.84
CA PRO A 5 15.32 -14.94 8.50
C PRO A 5 14.76 -13.86 7.54
N PRO A 6 15.55 -13.43 6.54
CA PRO A 6 15.07 -12.46 5.58
C PRO A 6 13.81 -13.02 4.89
N PRO A 7 12.80 -12.17 4.61
CA PRO A 7 11.61 -12.62 3.92
C PRO A 7 11.99 -13.20 2.55
N PRO A 8 11.35 -14.31 2.13
CA PRO A 8 11.64 -14.92 0.83
C PRO A 8 11.43 -13.93 -0.32
N PRO A 9 12.13 -14.07 -1.45
CA PRO A 9 11.92 -13.24 -2.64
C PRO A 9 10.46 -13.29 -3.11
N LEU A 10 9.96 -12.18 -3.67
CA LEU A 10 8.57 -12.14 -4.14
C LEU A 10 8.29 -13.22 -5.19
N ALA A 11 9.26 -13.51 -6.05
CA ALA A 11 9.14 -14.52 -7.11
C ALA A 11 8.83 -15.94 -6.59
N GLU A 12 9.21 -16.27 -5.35
CA GLU A 12 8.93 -17.57 -4.72
C GLU A 12 7.53 -17.63 -4.11
N LEU A 13 6.87 -16.48 -3.94
CA LEU A 13 5.59 -16.34 -3.26
C LEU A 13 4.40 -16.14 -4.22
N VAL A 14 4.66 -16.06 -5.52
CA VAL A 14 3.67 -15.67 -6.53
C VAL A 14 3.66 -16.65 -7.68
N LYS A 15 2.53 -16.72 -8.40
CA LYS A 15 2.47 -17.42 -9.68
C LYS A 15 3.29 -16.66 -10.72
N ASP A 16 4.03 -17.42 -11.54
CA ASP A 16 4.84 -16.90 -12.65
C ASP A 16 3.96 -16.42 -13.81
N ASP A 17 3.29 -15.30 -13.58
CA ASP A 17 2.61 -14.51 -14.60
C ASP A 17 2.86 -13.03 -14.32
N ARG A 18 3.59 -12.40 -15.23
CA ARG A 18 3.96 -10.98 -15.15
C ARG A 18 3.01 -10.09 -15.95
N LYS A 19 2.01 -10.68 -16.63
CA LYS A 19 1.03 -9.92 -17.40
C LYS A 19 0.23 -9.04 -16.46
N ARG A 20 0.19 -7.74 -16.76
CA ARG A 20 -0.62 -6.81 -15.98
C ARG A 20 -2.09 -7.16 -16.09
N VAL A 21 -2.76 -7.15 -14.95
CA VAL A 21 -4.21 -7.28 -14.84
C VAL A 21 -4.82 -5.88 -14.71
N ASP A 22 -5.99 -5.66 -15.31
CA ASP A 22 -6.75 -4.43 -15.10
C ASP A 22 -7.46 -4.50 -13.75
N VAL A 23 -6.80 -4.02 -12.71
CA VAL A 23 -7.35 -3.98 -11.35
C VAL A 23 -8.21 -2.72 -11.23
N ARG A 24 -9.53 -2.92 -11.20
CA ARG A 24 -10.54 -1.87 -10.95
C ARG A 24 -11.33 -2.11 -9.67
N GLU A 25 -11.52 -3.38 -9.32
CA GLU A 25 -12.27 -3.80 -8.14
C GLU A 25 -11.29 -4.05 -6.99
N MET A 26 -11.27 -3.15 -6.00
CA MET A 26 -10.38 -3.28 -4.85
C MET A 26 -10.69 -4.50 -3.99
N GLU A 27 -11.97 -4.88 -3.89
CA GLU A 27 -12.44 -6.04 -3.12
C GLU A 27 -11.75 -7.35 -3.55
N LYS A 28 -11.60 -7.56 -4.87
CA LYS A 28 -10.93 -8.76 -5.40
C LYS A 28 -9.45 -8.86 -5.01
N TYR A 29 -8.83 -7.77 -4.56
CA TYR A 29 -7.42 -7.72 -4.18
C TYR A 29 -7.24 -7.09 -2.80
N ALA A 30 -8.26 -7.21 -1.95
CA ALA A 30 -8.33 -6.54 -0.67
C ALA A 30 -7.08 -6.81 0.16
N GLU A 31 -6.60 -8.05 0.23
CA GLU A 31 -5.44 -8.45 1.02
C GLU A 31 -4.16 -7.68 0.64
N ILE A 32 -3.94 -7.43 -0.66
CA ILE A 32 -2.80 -6.65 -1.15
C ILE A 32 -2.97 -5.18 -0.77
N PHE A 33 -4.16 -4.60 -1.01
CA PHE A 33 -4.42 -3.20 -0.66
C PHE A 33 -4.31 -2.96 0.85
N PHE A 34 -4.96 -3.79 1.65
CA PHE A 34 -4.89 -3.77 3.11
C PHE A 34 -3.45 -3.89 3.61
N SER A 35 -2.67 -4.86 3.12
CA SER A 35 -1.27 -5.03 3.53
C SER A 35 -0.44 -3.77 3.25
N ILE A 36 -0.60 -3.16 2.07
CA ILE A 36 0.15 -1.96 1.69
C ILE A 36 -0.29 -0.74 2.51
N GLU A 37 -1.59 -0.47 2.58
CA GLU A 37 -2.13 0.78 3.15
C GLU A 37 -2.04 0.79 4.67
N TYR A 38 -2.27 -0.34 5.32
CA TYR A 38 -2.05 -0.46 6.76
C TYR A 38 -0.56 -0.26 7.10
N THR A 39 0.34 -0.81 6.29
CA THR A 39 1.78 -0.57 6.46
C THR A 39 2.15 0.90 6.34
N ILE A 40 1.54 1.62 5.39
CA ILE A 40 1.72 3.07 5.25
C ILE A 40 1.22 3.81 6.50
N LEU A 41 0.07 3.42 7.04
CA LEU A 41 -0.47 4.01 8.26
C LEU A 41 0.48 3.85 9.45
N ILE A 42 0.94 2.62 9.71
CA ILE A 42 1.86 2.33 10.82
C ILE A 42 3.18 3.09 10.62
N TYR A 43 3.75 3.03 9.42
CA TYR A 43 4.98 3.76 9.10
C TYR A 43 4.80 5.28 9.28
N TRP A 44 3.62 5.83 8.95
CA TRP A 44 3.35 7.24 9.16
C TRP A 44 3.23 7.61 10.63
N LYS A 45 2.61 6.77 11.46
CA LYS A 45 2.55 6.97 12.93
C LYS A 45 3.95 7.07 13.53
N GLU A 46 4.87 6.23 13.06
CA GLU A 46 6.27 6.26 13.48
C GLU A 46 7.04 7.45 12.89
N HIS A 47 6.64 7.94 11.72
CA HIS A 47 7.30 9.02 11.01
C HIS A 47 6.33 10.15 10.64
N PRO A 48 5.88 10.98 11.62
CA PRO A 48 4.80 11.95 11.41
C PRO A 48 5.07 12.99 10.31
N LYS A 49 6.34 13.19 9.94
CA LYS A 49 6.78 14.10 8.87
C LYS A 49 6.56 13.56 7.45
N LEU A 50 6.13 12.30 7.29
CA LEU A 50 5.83 11.71 5.99
C LEU A 50 4.82 12.57 5.20
N LYS A 51 4.98 12.54 3.88
CA LYS A 51 4.15 13.25 2.88
C LYS A 51 3.81 12.31 1.74
N ASP A 52 2.72 12.58 1.03
CA ASP A 52 2.24 11.76 -0.08
C ASP A 52 3.29 11.60 -1.19
N LYS A 53 4.13 12.61 -1.42
CA LYS A 53 5.25 12.54 -2.39
C LYS A 53 6.20 11.39 -2.08
N ALA A 54 6.46 11.11 -0.80
CA ALA A 54 7.31 9.99 -0.39
C ALA A 54 6.61 8.64 -0.63
N VAL A 55 5.29 8.56 -0.37
CA VAL A 55 4.47 7.38 -0.66
C VAL A 55 4.43 7.09 -2.16
N ILE A 56 4.16 8.09 -2.99
CA ILE A 56 4.18 7.99 -4.46
C ILE A 56 5.56 7.56 -4.97
N SER A 57 6.63 8.04 -4.34
CA SER A 57 8.01 7.64 -4.64
C SER A 57 8.26 6.16 -4.28
N ALA A 58 7.77 5.70 -3.13
CA ALA A 58 7.84 4.30 -2.72
C ALA A 58 7.09 3.39 -3.72
N PHE A 59 5.85 3.74 -4.09
CA PHE A 59 5.11 3.00 -5.12
C PHE A 59 5.82 3.00 -6.47
N LYS A 60 6.49 4.10 -6.84
CA LYS A 60 7.30 4.13 -8.07
C LYS A 60 8.43 3.11 -7.98
N LYS A 61 9.14 3.00 -6.85
CA LYS A 61 10.24 2.04 -6.64
C LYS A 61 9.75 0.59 -6.71
N LEU A 62 8.71 0.26 -5.94
CA LEU A 62 8.10 -1.08 -5.88
C LEU A 62 7.62 -1.58 -7.24
N LYS A 63 7.16 -0.67 -8.11
CA LYS A 63 6.78 -1.02 -9.49
C LYS A 63 7.95 -1.59 -10.30
N TYR A 64 9.17 -1.11 -10.07
CA TYR A 64 10.36 -1.49 -10.83
C TYR A 64 11.08 -2.68 -10.23
N ASP A 65 11.22 -2.70 -8.92
CA ASP A 65 11.90 -3.74 -8.16
C ASP A 65 11.22 -3.85 -6.81
N PHE A 66 10.71 -5.03 -6.46
CA PHE A 66 10.01 -5.24 -5.19
C PHE A 66 10.96 -5.75 -4.09
N ASP A 67 12.07 -6.39 -4.45
CA ASP A 67 12.91 -7.14 -3.51
C ASP A 67 14.14 -6.36 -3.04
N SER A 68 14.72 -5.48 -3.85
CA SER A 68 15.99 -4.80 -3.54
C SER A 68 15.80 -3.45 -2.83
N HIS A 69 15.10 -3.44 -1.69
CA HIS A 69 14.84 -2.22 -0.92
C HIS A 69 15.47 -2.25 0.47
N LYS A 70 15.89 -1.07 0.96
CA LYS A 70 16.39 -0.94 2.34
C LYS A 70 15.22 -1.18 3.32
N GLU A 71 15.40 -2.08 4.29
CA GLU A 71 14.35 -2.51 5.23
C GLU A 71 13.65 -1.36 5.96
N GLN A 72 14.39 -0.33 6.38
CA GLN A 72 13.83 0.84 7.10
C GLN A 72 13.20 1.91 6.18
N SER A 73 13.29 1.73 4.86
CA SER A 73 12.62 2.65 3.94
C SER A 73 11.17 2.25 3.75
N LEU A 74 10.26 3.21 3.55
CA LEU A 74 8.84 2.92 3.29
C LEU A 74 8.62 1.83 2.22
N ALA A 75 9.41 1.85 1.14
CA ALA A 75 9.32 0.81 0.10
C ALA A 75 9.76 -0.56 0.62
N GLY A 76 10.81 -0.63 1.44
CA GLY A 76 11.25 -1.87 2.08
C GLY A 76 10.23 -2.40 3.08
N THR A 77 9.63 -1.53 3.90
CA THR A 77 8.59 -1.92 4.86
C THR A 77 7.34 -2.44 4.15
N ILE A 78 6.87 -1.75 3.10
CA ILE A 78 5.75 -2.23 2.27
C ILE A 78 6.09 -3.58 1.63
N SER A 79 7.29 -3.71 1.05
CA SER A 79 7.74 -4.95 0.42
C SER A 79 7.74 -6.12 1.41
N HIS A 80 8.31 -5.91 2.59
CA HIS A 80 8.35 -6.90 3.65
C HIS A 80 6.93 -7.32 4.07
N SER A 81 6.04 -6.36 4.33
CA SER A 81 4.67 -6.63 4.73
C SER A 81 3.88 -7.43 3.68
N VAL A 82 3.97 -7.06 2.41
CA VAL A 82 3.31 -7.78 1.32
C VAL A 82 3.85 -9.20 1.21
N LYS A 83 5.17 -9.41 1.32
CA LYS A 83 5.77 -10.75 1.27
C LYS A 83 5.40 -11.60 2.47
N ALA A 84 5.34 -11.03 3.66
CA ALA A 84 4.85 -11.71 4.85
C ALA A 84 3.38 -12.16 4.69
N MET A 85 2.52 -11.28 4.16
CA MET A 85 1.12 -11.59 3.85
C MET A 85 1.01 -12.72 2.82
N LEU A 86 1.77 -12.68 1.74
CA LEU A 86 1.77 -13.73 0.70
C LEU A 86 2.24 -15.08 1.24
N ALA A 87 3.32 -15.08 2.04
CA ALA A 87 3.82 -16.30 2.68
C ALA A 87 2.76 -16.91 3.61
N HIS A 88 2.07 -16.08 4.39
CA HIS A 88 0.96 -16.53 5.24
C HIS A 88 -0.18 -17.13 4.42
N MET A 89 -0.60 -16.47 3.33
CA MET A 89 -1.66 -16.98 2.45
C MET A 89 -1.31 -18.31 1.79
N MET A 90 -0.05 -18.52 1.41
CA MET A 90 0.41 -19.80 0.87
C MET A 90 0.31 -20.93 1.90
N VAL A 91 0.70 -20.67 3.16
CA VAL A 91 0.57 -21.65 4.26
C VAL A 91 -0.89 -22.01 4.50
N GLU A 92 -1.79 -21.02 4.43
CA GLU A 92 -3.23 -21.24 4.60
C GLU A 92 -3.93 -21.79 3.35
N GLN A 93 -3.19 -22.12 2.28
CA GLN A 93 -3.73 -22.60 1.00
C GLN A 93 -4.81 -21.68 0.42
N LYS A 94 -4.69 -20.37 0.65
CA LYS A 94 -5.55 -19.35 0.09
C LYS A 94 -5.16 -19.05 -1.37
N ARG A 95 -5.78 -18.02 -1.93
CA ARG A 95 -5.47 -17.53 -3.28
C ARG A 95 -3.98 -17.24 -3.45
N ILE A 96 -3.43 -17.69 -4.58
CA ILE A 96 -2.08 -17.33 -5.03
C ILE A 96 -2.20 -16.18 -6.03
N TYR A 97 -1.56 -15.05 -5.75
CA TYR A 97 -1.51 -13.92 -6.66
C TYR A 97 -0.38 -14.06 -7.68
N THR A 98 -0.52 -13.39 -8.82
CA THR A 98 0.55 -13.25 -9.80
C THR A 98 1.38 -11.99 -9.54
N TYR A 99 2.63 -11.96 -10.02
CA TYR A 99 3.44 -10.75 -9.99
C TYR A 99 2.73 -9.57 -10.70
N GLY A 100 2.07 -9.85 -11.82
CA GLY A 100 1.30 -8.88 -12.57
C GLY A 100 0.16 -8.24 -11.77
N GLU A 101 -0.53 -9.02 -10.93
CA GLU A 101 -1.60 -8.54 -10.05
C GLU A 101 -1.06 -7.59 -8.97
N ILE A 102 0.04 -7.95 -8.31
CA ILE A 102 0.65 -7.13 -7.26
C ILE A 102 1.08 -5.77 -7.82
N ILE A 103 1.78 -5.77 -8.96
CA ILE A 103 2.21 -4.54 -9.61
C ILE A 103 1.01 -3.70 -10.08
N SER A 104 -0.08 -4.34 -10.53
CA SER A 104 -1.31 -3.64 -10.86
C SER A 104 -1.95 -2.97 -9.64
N CYS A 105 -1.97 -3.62 -8.48
CA CYS A 105 -2.45 -3.01 -7.23
C CYS A 105 -1.61 -1.79 -6.83
N VAL A 106 -0.27 -1.91 -6.85
CA VAL A 106 0.64 -0.78 -6.58
C VAL A 106 0.41 0.38 -7.57
N ASN A 107 0.14 0.08 -8.84
CA ASN A 107 -0.17 1.11 -9.83
C ASN A 107 -1.51 1.81 -9.56
N LEU A 108 -2.53 1.06 -9.14
CA LEU A 108 -3.82 1.65 -8.76
C LEU A 108 -3.67 2.56 -7.54
N LEU A 109 -3.02 2.10 -6.48
CA LEU A 109 -2.74 2.91 -5.29
C LEU A 109 -1.97 4.18 -5.63
N LYS A 110 -0.97 4.09 -6.51
CA LYS A 110 -0.25 5.27 -7.00
C LYS A 110 -1.14 6.25 -7.74
N ARG A 111 -2.15 5.78 -8.48
CA ARG A 111 -3.14 6.67 -9.13
C ARG A 111 -4.03 7.32 -8.07
N ILE A 112 -4.55 6.55 -7.12
CA ILE A 112 -5.38 7.04 -6.00
C ILE A 112 -4.62 8.09 -5.19
N ALA A 113 -3.36 7.83 -4.82
CA ALA A 113 -2.53 8.76 -4.06
C ALA A 113 -2.25 10.08 -4.82
N LYS A 114 -2.25 10.05 -6.16
CA LYS A 114 -2.13 11.26 -6.97
C LYS A 114 -3.43 12.06 -7.07
N MET A 115 -4.58 11.42 -6.86
CA MET A 115 -5.89 12.07 -6.87
C MET A 115 -6.17 12.79 -5.56
N HIS A 116 -5.72 12.22 -4.43
CA HIS A 116 -5.86 12.81 -3.09
C HIS A 116 -4.79 13.88 -2.79
N LYS A 117 -4.57 14.82 -3.71
CA LYS A 117 -3.61 15.92 -3.50
C LYS A 117 -4.23 17.02 -2.65
N ALA A 118 -3.72 17.18 -1.44
CA ALA A 118 -4.02 18.32 -0.58
C ALA A 118 -2.85 19.33 -0.54
N PRO A 119 -3.09 20.64 -0.27
CA PRO A 119 -2.05 21.67 -0.16
C PRO A 119 -0.94 21.33 0.84
N HIS A 120 -1.31 20.74 1.98
CA HIS A 120 -0.35 20.29 3.00
C HIS A 120 0.42 19.01 2.61
N GLY A 121 0.10 18.38 1.48
CA GLY A 121 0.79 17.21 0.92
C GLY A 121 0.61 15.90 1.71
N ARG A 122 -0.55 15.73 2.36
CA ARG A 122 -0.90 14.52 3.14
C ARG A 122 -2.33 14.02 2.86
N GLY A 123 -2.94 14.40 1.74
CA GLY A 123 -4.33 14.03 1.45
C GLY A 123 -4.51 12.52 1.33
N TYR A 124 -3.57 11.83 0.69
CA TYR A 124 -3.64 10.36 0.61
C TYR A 124 -3.39 9.69 1.98
N LEU A 125 -2.42 10.17 2.74
CA LEU A 125 -2.17 9.66 4.09
C LEU A 125 -3.39 9.81 5.01
N TYR A 126 -4.09 10.93 4.88
CA TYR A 126 -5.34 11.20 5.58
C TYR A 126 -6.47 10.27 5.14
N TRP A 127 -6.63 10.03 3.83
CA TRP A 127 -7.55 9.02 3.31
C TRP A 127 -7.24 7.61 3.87
N VAL A 128 -5.96 7.21 3.92
CA VAL A 128 -5.53 5.92 4.51
C VAL A 128 -5.94 5.85 5.98
N ARG A 129 -5.65 6.90 6.75
CA ARG A 129 -6.01 6.97 8.17
C ARG A 129 -7.51 6.86 8.37
N THR A 130 -8.29 7.62 7.62
CA THR A 130 -9.74 7.60 7.62
C THR A 130 -10.29 6.19 7.35
N PHE A 131 -9.77 5.50 6.33
CA PHE A 131 -10.18 4.14 5.99
C PHE A 131 -9.98 3.13 7.14
N PHE A 132 -8.90 3.25 7.92
CA PHE A 132 -8.56 2.29 8.99
C PHE A 132 -9.04 2.67 10.39
N GLU A 133 -9.12 3.97 10.70
CA GLU A 133 -9.42 4.45 12.05
C GLU A 133 -10.88 4.89 12.22
N GLY A 134 -11.71 4.77 11.17
CA GLY A 134 -13.15 4.91 11.30
C GLY A 134 -13.67 6.34 11.38
N GLU A 135 -12.86 7.34 11.02
CA GLU A 135 -13.37 8.68 10.68
C GLU A 135 -13.59 8.73 9.15
N LEU A 136 -14.41 7.80 8.64
CA LEU A 136 -14.95 7.91 7.27
C LEU A 136 -16.05 8.95 7.31
N PRO A 137 -15.97 10.03 6.52
CA PRO A 137 -17.16 10.80 6.23
C PRO A 137 -18.17 9.87 5.54
N GLU A 138 -19.28 9.59 6.22
CA GLU A 138 -20.33 8.68 5.78
C GLU A 138 -21.28 9.35 4.79
N THR A 139 -21.26 10.69 4.73
CA THR A 139 -22.12 11.51 3.88
C THR A 139 -21.33 12.40 2.91
N THR A 140 -21.98 12.79 1.81
CA THR A 140 -21.40 13.74 0.82
C THR A 140 -21.00 15.06 1.48
N GLU A 141 -21.79 15.53 2.45
CA GLU A 141 -21.51 16.71 3.26
C GLU A 141 -20.26 16.55 4.12
N GLU A 142 -20.07 15.42 4.80
CA GLU A 142 -18.85 15.17 5.59
C GLU A 142 -17.62 15.01 4.70
N ILE A 143 -17.77 14.46 3.48
CA ILE A 143 -16.69 14.38 2.49
C ILE A 143 -16.29 15.81 2.09
N LEU A 144 -17.27 16.67 1.81
CA LEU A 144 -17.04 18.08 1.48
C LEU A 144 -16.45 18.87 2.64
N GLU A 145 -16.90 18.66 3.87
CA GLU A 145 -16.31 19.30 5.06
C GLU A 145 -14.88 18.85 5.31
N TYR A 146 -14.59 17.56 5.14
CA TYR A 146 -13.22 17.04 5.24
C TYR A 146 -12.31 17.67 4.20
N ILE A 147 -12.75 17.70 2.95
CA ILE A 147 -12.06 18.37 1.84
C ILE A 147 -11.86 19.85 2.18
N LEU A 148 -12.90 20.59 2.56
CA LEU A 148 -12.81 22.02 2.84
C LEU A 148 -11.96 22.37 4.07
N LYS A 149 -12.01 21.56 5.14
CA LYS A 149 -11.27 21.75 6.40
C LYS A 149 -9.76 21.51 6.24
N TYR A 150 -9.37 20.68 5.28
CA TYR A 150 -7.98 20.27 5.09
C TYR A 150 -7.39 20.69 3.72
N GLU A 151 -8.17 21.30 2.82
CA GLU A 151 -7.72 21.83 1.52
C GLU A 151 -7.58 23.37 1.46
N SER A 152 -7.68 24.09 2.58
CA SER A 152 -7.39 25.53 2.66
C SER A 152 -5.92 25.86 3.02
#